data_AF-A0A271VK32-F1
#
_entry.id   AF-A0A271VK32-F1
#
_cell.length_a   1.000
_cell.length_b   1.000
_cell.length_c   1.000
_cell.angle_alpha   90.00
_cell.angle_beta   90.00
_cell.angle_gamma   90.00
#
_symmetry.space_group_name_H-M   'P 1'
#
loop_
_entity.id
_entity.type
_entity.pdbx_description
1 polymer ?
#
loop_
_entity_poly.entity_id
_entity_poly.type
_entity_poly.pdbx_seq_one_letter_code
_entity_poly.pdbx_strand_id
1 'polypeptide(L)'
;MAYTKLVLENPKTGQTKEAPVGFSWTVLFFGFFPPLFRGDWKWAIIIFLLACLTWGLSGLVFMFIYNKLYIKDLLGEGYKVKSIGEGTVEEAAEKLGLNLPVFEAA
;
A
#
# COMPACT_ATOMS: atom_id res chain seq x y z
N MET A 1 4.62 8.00 11.14
CA MET A 1 3.44 7.13 11.04
C MET A 1 2.96 7.14 9.59
N ALA A 2 2.10 6.21 9.17
CA ALA A 2 1.37 6.45 7.93
C ALA A 2 0.60 7.76 8.13
N TYR A 3 0.95 8.79 7.35
CA TYR A 3 0.48 10.15 7.59
C TYR A 3 -0.85 10.42 6.89
N THR A 4 -1.23 9.54 5.95
CA THR A 4 -2.53 9.56 5.31
C THR A 4 -2.89 8.15 4.84
N LYS A 5 -4.14 7.97 4.43
CA LYS A 5 -4.67 6.72 3.88
C LYS A 5 -5.40 7.04 2.58
N LEU A 6 -5.13 6.27 1.54
CA LEU A 6 -5.87 6.32 0.28
C LEU A 6 -6.96 5.26 0.31
N VAL A 7 -8.18 5.67 -0.02
CA VAL A 7 -9.29 4.76 -0.30
C VAL A 7 -9.31 4.57 -1.81
N LEU A 8 -8.98 3.36 -2.24
CA LEU A 8 -8.88 2.98 -3.64
C LEU A 8 -10.10 2.14 -4.02
N GLU A 9 -10.76 2.46 -5.12
CA GLU A 9 -11.91 1.70 -5.62
C GLU A 9 -11.63 1.20 -7.04
N ASN A 10 -11.97 -0.06 -7.30
CA ASN A 10 -11.94 -0.61 -8.64
C ASN A 10 -13.26 -0.31 -9.38
N PRO A 11 -13.26 0.51 -10.44
CA PRO A 11 -14.48 0.92 -11.15
C PRO A 11 -15.20 -0.24 -11.85
N LYS A 12 -14.52 -1.37 -12.09
CA LYS A 12 -15.11 -2.54 -12.76
C LYS A 12 -15.81 -3.47 -11.78
N THR A 13 -15.34 -3.55 -10.54
CA THR A 13 -15.82 -4.53 -9.54
C THR A 13 -16.50 -3.88 -8.34
N GLY A 14 -16.37 -2.56 -8.16
CA GLY A 14 -16.82 -1.83 -6.97
C GLY A 14 -16.04 -2.15 -5.70
N GLN A 15 -14.97 -2.95 -5.79
CA GLN A 15 -14.17 -3.31 -4.63
C GLN A 15 -13.40 -2.11 -4.12
N THR A 16 -13.57 -1.79 -2.84
CA THR A 16 -12.85 -0.72 -2.15
C THR A 16 -11.77 -1.30 -1.26
N LYS A 17 -10.56 -0.73 -1.32
CA LYS A 17 -9.41 -1.11 -0.51
C LYS A 17 -8.76 0.12 0.11
N GLU A 18 -8.38 0.02 1.37
CA GLU A 18 -7.62 1.04 2.06
C GLU A 18 -6.12 0.78 1.94
N ALA A 19 -5.36 1.81 1.58
CA ALA A 19 -3.92 1.76 1.45
C ALA A 19 -3.25 2.89 2.25
N PRO A 20 -2.57 2.57 3.37
CA PRO A 20 -1.81 3.56 4.13
C PRO A 20 -0.65 4.12 3.30
N VAL A 21 -0.36 5.40 3.44
CA VAL A 21 0.75 6.07 2.76
C VAL A 21 1.87 6.41 3.74
N GLY A 22 3.11 6.10 3.34
CA GLY A 22 4.31 6.34 4.14
C GLY A 22 4.75 5.10 4.93
N PHE A 23 5.33 5.34 6.10
CA PHE A 23 5.99 4.30 6.90
C PHE A 23 5.04 3.23 7.43
N SER A 24 5.40 1.95 7.27
CA SER A 24 4.62 0.79 7.69
C SER A 24 5.11 0.20 9.01
N TRP A 25 4.62 0.74 10.12
CA TRP A 25 4.87 0.20 11.47
C TRP A 25 4.43 -1.25 11.61
N THR A 26 3.33 -1.61 10.96
CA THR A 26 2.81 -2.97 11.02
C THR A 26 3.78 -3.97 10.40
N VAL A 27 4.48 -3.61 9.31
CA VAL A 27 5.46 -4.50 8.68
C VAL A 27 6.76 -4.57 9.47
N LEU A 28 7.17 -3.48 10.13
CA LEU A 28 8.32 -3.50 11.04
C LEU A 28 8.14 -4.54 12.16
N PHE A 29 7.00 -4.54 12.84
CA PHE A 29 6.79 -5.42 14.01
C PHE A 29 6.25 -6.81 13.65
N PHE A 30 5.48 -6.92 12.56
CA PHE A 30 4.76 -8.16 12.23
C PHE A 30 5.17 -8.75 10.87
N GLY A 31 6.18 -8.20 10.20
CA GLY A 31 6.71 -8.74 8.94
C GLY A 31 5.64 -8.94 7.87
N PHE A 32 5.35 -10.20 7.54
CA PHE A 32 4.43 -10.59 6.47
C PHE A 32 2.95 -10.68 6.87
N PHE A 33 2.61 -10.63 8.15
CA PHE A 33 1.21 -10.71 8.59
C PHE A 33 0.32 -9.56 8.05
N PRO A 34 0.77 -8.29 8.01
CA PRO A 34 -0.04 -7.20 7.47
C PRO A 34 -0.43 -7.38 5.98
N PRO A 35 0.48 -7.71 5.05
CA PRO A 35 0.08 -8.02 3.67
C PRO A 35 -0.86 -9.22 3.58
N LEU A 36 -0.65 -10.26 4.40
CA LEU A 36 -1.52 -11.42 4.45
C LEU A 36 -2.98 -11.03 4.79
N PHE A 37 -3.18 -10.24 5.83
CA PHE A 37 -4.52 -9.79 6.24
C PHE A 37 -5.15 -8.77 5.29
N ARG A 38 -4.34 -8.05 4.49
CA ARG A 38 -4.84 -7.16 3.43
C ARG A 38 -5.20 -7.89 2.13
N GLY A 39 -5.00 -9.21 2.08
CA GLY A 39 -5.20 -10.01 0.87
C GLY A 39 -4.12 -9.78 -0.19
N ASP A 40 -2.97 -9.21 0.19
CA ASP A 40 -1.81 -9.02 -0.67
C ASP A 40 -0.87 -10.24 -0.56
N TRP A 41 -1.30 -11.33 -1.19
CA TRP A 41 -0.61 -12.62 -1.17
C TRP A 41 0.79 -12.55 -1.79
N LYS A 42 0.95 -11.70 -2.82
CA LYS A 42 2.23 -11.53 -3.51
C LYS A 42 3.29 -11.00 -2.55
N TRP A 43 3.03 -9.88 -1.89
CA TRP A 43 4.00 -9.32 -0.95
C TRP A 43 4.07 -10.09 0.36
N ALA A 44 2.99 -10.75 0.80
CA ALA A 44 3.04 -11.64 1.98
C ALA A 44 4.10 -12.74 1.79
N ILE A 45 4.09 -13.43 0.65
CA ILE A 45 5.04 -14.51 0.35
C ILE A 45 6.46 -13.96 0.21
N ILE A 46 6.64 -12.85 -0.53
CA ILE A 46 7.97 -12.25 -0.74
C ILE A 46 8.60 -11.81 0.59
N ILE A 47 7.84 -11.10 1.44
CA ILE A 47 8.33 -10.62 2.74
C ILE A 47 8.63 -11.79 3.66
N PHE A 48 7.78 -12.84 3.66
CA PHE A 48 8.03 -14.04 4.46
C PHE A 48 9.33 -14.73 4.07
N LEU A 49 9.54 -15.00 2.78
CA LEU A 49 10.78 -15.66 2.30
C LEU A 49 12.02 -14.81 2.61
N LEU A 50 11.96 -13.51 2.36
CA LEU A 50 13.07 -12.62 2.66
C LEU A 50 13.31 -12.48 4.16
N ALA A 51 12.26 -12.49 4.99
CA ALA A 51 12.41 -12.52 6.44
C ALA A 51 13.11 -13.81 6.90
N CYS A 52 12.77 -14.98 6.34
CA CYS A 52 13.49 -16.23 6.65
C CYS A 52 14.97 -16.17 6.24
N LEU A 53 15.27 -15.67 5.04
CA LEU A 53 16.64 -15.59 4.52
C LEU A 53 17.52 -14.57 5.25
N THR A 54 16.92 -13.47 5.72
CA THR A 54 17.63 -12.36 6.38
C THR A 54 17.48 -12.39 7.90
N TRP A 55 16.90 -13.46 8.46
CA TRP A 55 16.60 -13.59 9.88
C TRP A 55 15.77 -12.41 10.44
N GLY A 56 14.82 -11.91 9.64
CA GLY A 56 13.91 -10.82 9.97
C GLY A 56 14.43 -9.42 9.62
N LEU A 57 15.70 -9.26 9.23
CA LEU A 57 16.27 -7.95 8.90
C LEU A 57 15.63 -7.27 7.70
N SER A 58 15.06 -8.03 6.76
CA SER A 58 14.31 -7.49 5.62
C SER A 58 13.17 -6.57 6.03
N GLY A 59 12.57 -6.76 7.22
CA GLY A 59 11.54 -5.89 7.77
C GLY A 59 11.96 -4.42 7.89
N LEU A 60 13.25 -4.17 8.18
CA LEU A 60 13.81 -2.81 8.27
C LEU A 60 13.81 -2.07 6.92
N VAL A 61 13.86 -2.81 5.81
CA VAL A 61 13.74 -2.25 4.46
C VAL A 61 12.27 -2.15 4.08
N PHE A 62 11.52 -3.23 4.27
CA PHE A 62 10.12 -3.31 3.84
C PHE A 62 9.20 -2.32 4.56
N MET A 63 9.51 -1.89 5.78
CA MET A 63 8.73 -0.86 6.47
C MET A 63 8.68 0.49 5.72
N PHE A 64 9.70 0.81 4.91
CA PHE A 64 9.72 2.03 4.10
C PHE A 64 9.03 1.86 2.75
N ILE A 65 9.17 0.68 2.12
CA ILE A 65 8.76 0.50 0.72
C ILE A 65 7.43 -0.21 0.54
N TYR A 66 7.00 -1.06 1.50
CA TYR A 66 5.86 -1.95 1.31
C TYR A 66 4.55 -1.21 0.99
N ASN A 67 4.22 -0.17 1.76
CA ASN A 67 2.98 0.58 1.56
C ASN A 67 2.92 1.20 0.14
N LYS A 68 4.05 1.73 -0.36
CA LYS A 68 4.16 2.27 -1.73
C LYS A 68 4.00 1.17 -2.79
N LEU A 69 4.59 0.00 -2.56
CA LEU A 69 4.47 -1.15 -3.46
C LEU A 69 3.03 -1.66 -3.53
N TYR A 70 2.36 -1.76 -2.38
CA TYR A 70 0.95 -2.13 -2.29
C TYR A 70 0.06 -1.17 -3.08
N ILE A 71 0.24 0.14 -2.91
CA ILE A 71 -0.50 1.16 -3.68
C ILE A 71 -0.24 0.97 -5.18
N LYS A 72 1.03 0.84 -5.58
CA LYS A 72 1.41 0.66 -6.99
C LYS A 72 0.74 -0.55 -7.63
N ASP A 73 0.67 -1.67 -6.93
CA ASP A 73 0.02 -2.88 -7.42
C ASP A 73 -1.48 -2.70 -7.59
N LEU A 74 -2.15 -2.05 -6.62
CA LEU A 74 -3.58 -1.72 -6.75
C LEU A 74 -3.85 -0.81 -7.95
N LEU A 75 -3.00 0.18 -8.19
CA LEU A 75 -3.12 1.03 -9.38
C LEU A 75 -2.94 0.21 -10.67
N GLY A 76 -2.00 -0.73 -10.68
CA GLY A 76 -1.80 -1.67 -11.79
C GLY A 76 -2.98 -2.61 -12.04
N GLU A 77 -3.72 -2.97 -10.98
CA GLU A 77 -4.99 -3.72 -11.06
C GLU A 77 -6.16 -2.86 -11.54
N GLY A 78 -5.95 -1.56 -11.77
CA GLY A 78 -6.95 -0.62 -12.28
C GLY A 78 -7.78 0.06 -11.19
N TYR A 79 -7.35 0.01 -9.92
CA TYR A 79 -7.99 0.79 -8.87
C TYR A 79 -7.69 2.28 -9.04
N LYS A 80 -8.65 3.12 -8.66
CA LYS A 80 -8.55 4.58 -8.68
C LYS A 80 -8.77 5.16 -7.29
N VAL A 81 -8.22 6.34 -7.02
CA VAL A 81 -8.38 7.04 -5.74
C VAL A 81 -9.80 7.58 -5.63
N LYS A 82 -10.58 7.03 -4.71
CA LYS A 82 -11.93 7.51 -4.37
C LYS A 82 -11.86 8.67 -3.38
N SER A 83 -11.05 8.52 -2.34
CA SER A 83 -10.85 9.56 -1.34
C SER A 83 -9.50 9.42 -0.66
N ILE A 84 -9.07 10.51 -0.02
CA ILE A 84 -7.89 10.57 0.83
C ILE A 84 -8.34 10.94 2.25
N GLY A 85 -7.74 10.29 3.25
CA GLY A 85 -8.09 10.55 4.65
C GLY A 85 -7.69 11.95 5.11
N GLU A 86 -6.41 12.29 4.93
CA GLU A 86 -5.85 13.60 5.29
C GLU A 86 -4.94 14.13 4.16
N GLY A 87 -5.06 15.41 3.84
CA GLY A 87 -4.29 16.10 2.79
C GLY A 87 -4.95 16.04 1.41
N THR A 88 -4.17 16.36 0.37
CA THR A 88 -4.61 16.37 -1.03
C THR A 88 -4.06 15.17 -1.80
N VAL A 89 -4.74 14.76 -2.86
CA VAL A 89 -4.30 13.62 -3.69
C VAL A 89 -3.01 13.97 -4.41
N GLU A 90 -2.83 15.25 -4.78
CA GLU A 90 -1.66 15.79 -5.45
C GLU A 90 -0.41 15.71 -4.55
N GLU A 91 -0.52 16.10 -3.28
CA GLU A 91 0.59 15.97 -2.32
C GLU A 91 0.98 14.50 -2.09
N ALA A 92 -0.01 13.60 -2.02
CA ALA A 92 0.26 12.18 -1.89
C ALA A 92 0.93 11.62 -3.16
N ALA A 93 0.48 12.02 -4.35
CA ALA A 93 1.05 11.64 -5.63
C ALA A 93 2.51 12.09 -5.76
N GLU A 94 2.79 13.35 -5.38
CA GLU A 94 4.14 13.93 -5.39
C GLU A 94 5.08 13.17 -4.45
N LYS A 95 4.69 12.99 -3.18
CA LYS A 95 5.49 12.27 -2.18
C LYS A 95 5.71 10.81 -2.54
N LEU A 96 4.72 10.17 -3.17
CA LEU A 96 4.84 8.79 -3.64
C LEU A 96 5.63 8.70 -4.95
N GLY A 97 5.74 9.78 -5.72
CA GLY A 97 6.23 9.75 -7.10
C GLY A 97 5.40 8.80 -7.97
N LEU A 98 4.08 8.73 -7.74
CA LEU A 98 3.15 7.87 -8.46
C LEU A 98 2.04 8.73 -9.08
N ASN A 99 1.62 8.39 -10.30
CA ASN A 99 0.40 8.96 -10.86
C ASN A 99 -0.81 8.30 -10.18
N LEU A 100 -1.61 9.10 -9.48
CA LEU A 100 -2.79 8.65 -8.77
C LEU A 100 -4.06 8.99 -9.59
N PRO A 101 -4.62 8.03 -10.36
CA PRO A 101 -5.85 8.29 -11.10
C PRO A 101 -7.00 8.48 -10.12
N VAL A 102 -7.60 9.66 -10.13
CA VAL A 102 -8.77 9.98 -9.28
C VAL A 102 -10.00 9.32 -9.88
N PHE A 103 -10.87 8.81 -9.01
CA PHE A 103 -12.19 8.33 -9.40
C PHE A 103 -13.04 9.56 -9.70
N GLU A 104 -13.30 9.85 -10.97
CA GLU A 104 -14.28 10.87 -11.35
C GLU A 104 -15.67 10.35 -10.94
N ALA A 105 -16.25 10.97 -9.92
CA ALA A 105 -17.67 10.78 -9.63
C ALA A 105 -18.45 11.35 -10.82
N ALA A 106 -19.05 10.48 -11.61
CA ALA A 106 -20.01 10.86 -12.65
C ALA A 106 -21.28 11.44 -12.03
#